data_AF-A0A426JL71-F1
#
_entry.id   AF-A0A426JL71-F1
#
_cell.length_a   1.000
_cell.length_b   1.000
_cell.length_c   1.000
_cell.angle_alpha   90.00
_cell.angle_beta   90.00
_cell.angle_gamma   90.00
#
_symmetry.space_group_name_H-M   'P 1'
#
loop_
_entity.id
_entity.type
_entity.pdbx_description
1 polymer ?
#
loop_
_entity_poly.entity_id
_entity_poly.type
_entity_poly.pdbx_seq_one_letter_code
_entity_poly.pdbx_strand_id
1 'polypeptide(L)'
;MAPAAMLDLELADAEPPPAPTEPQLADPFQQASPTLPGSAGEHLLQCAYGTEKRARRFYDDQVLDRLNDEMKRFIGRMEMAFVATADARGECDASLRAGPPGFIEVLDDQHVCYPEYRGNGVMASLGNISENPHVGILLVDFVTDLIGLHVNGKARIVEDSDLRAIYPALPSEFDRGRTPERWVVVQVEEAYIHCRKHIPRMMPVLRERTWGTDDVKRKGGDYFGAKGMPRPWHEVSTGR
;
A
#
# COMPACT_ATOMS: atom_id res chain seq x y z
N MET A 1 -61.15 59.84 15.05
CA MET A 1 -59.94 59.95 14.22
C MET A 1 -58.79 59.29 14.97
N ALA A 2 -58.36 58.12 14.52
CA ALA A 2 -57.18 57.40 14.98
C ALA A 2 -56.60 56.67 13.75
N PRO A 3 -55.27 56.67 13.54
CA PRO A 3 -54.67 56.30 12.26
C PRO A 3 -54.34 54.81 12.16
N ALA A 4 -54.08 54.38 10.93
CA ALA A 4 -53.71 53.03 10.51
C ALA A 4 -52.39 52.56 11.15
N ALA A 5 -52.39 51.32 11.65
CA ALA A 5 -51.19 50.62 12.07
C ALA A 5 -50.45 50.07 10.85
N MET A 6 -49.20 50.50 10.68
CA MET A 6 -48.22 49.90 9.77
C MET A 6 -47.86 48.49 10.25
N LEU A 7 -47.81 47.53 9.33
CA LEU A 7 -47.14 46.25 9.55
C LEU A 7 -45.63 46.47 9.51
N ASP A 8 -44.96 46.30 10.65
CA ASP A 8 -43.53 46.02 10.68
C ASP A 8 -43.32 44.53 10.41
N LEU A 9 -42.77 44.23 9.23
CA LEU A 9 -42.28 42.90 8.86
C LEU A 9 -40.86 42.79 9.44
N GLU A 10 -40.72 42.18 10.62
CA GLU A 10 -39.39 41.78 11.12
C GLU A 10 -38.81 40.73 10.17
N LEU A 11 -37.74 41.09 9.44
CA LEU A 11 -36.87 40.12 8.79
C LEU A 11 -36.13 39.36 9.89
N ALA A 12 -36.50 38.10 10.11
CA ALA A 12 -35.70 37.17 10.89
C ALA A 12 -34.36 36.94 10.16
N ASP A 13 -33.25 37.24 10.84
CA ASP A 13 -31.91 36.84 10.41
C ASP A 13 -31.85 35.31 10.35
N ALA A 14 -31.85 34.76 9.14
CA ALA A 14 -31.64 33.33 8.93
C ALA A 14 -30.17 33.01 9.26
N GLU A 15 -29.95 32.08 10.19
CA GLU A 15 -28.61 31.55 10.46
C GLU A 15 -28.00 30.98 9.17
N PRO A 16 -26.71 31.24 8.90
CA PRO A 16 -26.05 30.66 7.75
C PRO A 16 -26.00 29.13 7.90
N PRO A 17 -26.13 28.37 6.80
CA PRO A 17 -26.07 26.92 6.85
C PRO A 17 -24.72 26.46 7.43
N PRO A 18 -24.69 25.37 8.21
CA PRO A 18 -23.45 24.84 8.75
C PRO A 18 -22.47 24.54 7.60
N ALA A 19 -21.21 24.92 7.78
CA ALA A 19 -20.15 24.60 6.83
C ALA A 19 -20.11 23.08 6.58
N PRO A 20 -19.82 22.62 5.35
CA PRO A 20 -19.69 21.20 5.07
C PRO A 20 -18.60 20.62 5.96
N THR A 21 -18.95 19.65 6.81
CA THR A 21 -18.01 18.92 7.64
C THR A 21 -17.05 18.16 6.71
N GLU A 22 -15.79 18.57 6.66
CA GLU A 22 -14.74 17.75 6.05
C GLU A 22 -14.80 16.36 6.68
N PRO A 23 -14.77 15.26 5.90
CA PRO A 23 -14.73 13.93 6.47
C PRO A 23 -13.47 13.83 7.33
N GLN A 24 -13.66 13.81 8.65
CA GLN A 24 -12.59 13.48 9.58
C GLN A 24 -12.18 12.05 9.29
N LEU A 25 -11.04 11.89 8.61
CA LEU A 25 -10.39 10.60 8.43
C LEU A 25 -10.10 10.08 9.84
N ALA A 26 -10.90 9.14 10.32
CA ALA A 26 -10.68 8.51 11.61
C ALA A 26 -9.25 7.95 11.61
N ASP A 27 -8.50 8.19 12.70
CA ASP A 27 -7.14 7.68 12.83
C ASP A 27 -7.17 6.14 12.69
N PRO A 28 -6.68 5.59 11.57
CA PRO A 28 -6.80 4.16 11.30
C PRO A 28 -5.96 3.33 12.29
N PHE A 29 -5.05 4.00 13.01
CA PHE A 29 -4.18 3.39 14.01
C PHE A 29 -4.84 3.28 15.39
N GLN A 30 -5.98 3.95 15.61
CA GLN A 30 -6.75 3.84 16.84
C GLN A 30 -7.86 2.79 16.72
N GLN A 31 -7.50 1.51 16.86
CA GLN A 31 -8.30 0.47 17.52
C GLN A 31 -7.63 -0.90 17.43
N ALA A 32 -7.44 -1.57 18.58
CA ALA A 32 -7.32 -3.03 18.62
C ALA A 32 -7.90 -3.58 19.93
N SER A 33 -8.88 -4.48 19.81
CA SER A 33 -9.16 -5.51 20.82
C SER A 33 -8.31 -6.74 20.49
N PRO A 34 -7.87 -7.56 21.46
CA PRO A 34 -6.99 -8.69 21.16
C PRO A 34 -7.80 -9.85 20.57
N THR A 35 -7.96 -9.85 19.24
CA THR A 35 -8.38 -11.02 18.49
C THR A 35 -7.14 -11.81 18.05
N LEU A 36 -7.28 -13.13 17.91
CA LEU A 36 -6.25 -13.97 17.28
C LEU A 36 -5.86 -13.40 15.89
N PRO A 37 -4.58 -13.50 15.48
CA PRO A 37 -4.15 -13.12 14.13
C PRO A 37 -4.97 -13.81 13.04
N GLY A 38 -5.07 -13.18 11.88
CA GLY A 38 -5.89 -13.66 10.76
C GLY A 38 -7.37 -13.31 10.82
N SER A 39 -8.08 -13.58 9.72
CA SER A 39 -9.49 -13.19 9.56
C SER A 39 -10.47 -14.17 10.22
N ALA A 40 -11.70 -13.71 10.48
CA ALA A 40 -12.78 -14.60 10.95
C ALA A 40 -13.04 -15.76 9.97
N GLY A 41 -12.90 -15.52 8.66
CA GLY A 41 -13.02 -16.55 7.64
C GLY A 41 -11.93 -17.63 7.75
N GLU A 42 -10.70 -17.23 8.05
CA GLU A 42 -9.61 -18.19 8.30
C GLU A 42 -9.92 -19.08 9.51
N HIS A 43 -10.37 -18.49 10.62
CA HIS A 43 -10.68 -19.26 11.83
C HIS A 43 -11.87 -20.21 11.62
N LEU A 44 -12.88 -19.80 10.86
CA LEU A 44 -14.00 -20.65 10.45
C LEU A 44 -13.51 -21.86 9.65
N LEU A 45 -12.65 -21.65 8.65
CA LEU A 45 -12.09 -22.74 7.84
C LEU A 45 -11.15 -23.63 8.66
N GLN A 46 -10.39 -23.05 9.59
CA GLN A 46 -9.54 -23.84 10.47
C GLN A 46 -10.35 -24.79 11.33
N CYS A 47 -11.49 -24.32 11.87
CA CYS A 47 -12.45 -25.15 12.59
C CYS A 47 -13.07 -26.23 11.70
N ALA A 48 -13.56 -25.83 10.52
CA ALA A 48 -14.22 -26.75 9.59
C ALA A 48 -13.30 -27.90 9.13
N TYR A 49 -11.99 -27.65 9.05
CA TYR A 49 -11.00 -28.62 8.57
C TYR A 49 -10.11 -29.21 9.66
N GLY A 50 -10.38 -28.96 10.95
CA GLY A 50 -9.62 -29.53 12.06
C GLY A 50 -8.14 -29.11 12.07
N THR A 51 -7.83 -27.88 11.68
CA THR A 51 -6.45 -27.37 11.53
C THR A 51 -6.05 -26.35 12.59
N GLU A 52 -6.92 -26.04 13.54
CA GLU A 52 -6.77 -25.01 14.57
C GLU A 52 -5.47 -25.18 15.37
N LYS A 53 -5.13 -26.42 15.75
CA LYS A 53 -3.88 -26.69 16.49
C LYS A 53 -2.63 -26.33 15.68
N ARG A 54 -2.65 -26.57 14.36
CA ARG A 54 -1.54 -26.23 13.46
C ARG A 54 -1.46 -24.72 13.23
N ALA A 55 -2.61 -24.08 13.02
CA ALA A 55 -2.70 -22.62 12.87
C ALA A 55 -2.22 -21.90 14.14
N ARG A 56 -2.71 -22.31 15.32
CA ARG A 56 -2.27 -21.76 16.61
C ARG A 56 -0.76 -21.85 16.80
N ARG A 57 -0.16 -23.01 16.51
CA ARG A 57 1.29 -23.17 16.60
C ARG A 57 2.02 -22.19 15.66
N PHE A 58 1.51 -21.98 14.44
CA PHE A 58 2.10 -21.00 13.53
C PHE A 58 2.00 -19.58 14.08
N TYR A 59 0.84 -19.18 14.60
CA TYR A 59 0.65 -17.87 15.22
C TYR A 59 1.61 -17.66 16.41
N ASP A 60 1.68 -18.63 17.32
CA ASP A 60 2.50 -18.56 18.53
C ASP A 60 4.01 -18.57 18.22
N ASP A 61 4.44 -19.34 17.20
CA ASP A 61 5.86 -19.55 16.91
C ASP A 61 6.42 -18.57 15.85
N GLN A 62 5.59 -18.02 14.95
CA GLN A 62 6.07 -17.36 13.71
C GLN A 62 5.47 -15.98 13.41
N VAL A 63 4.39 -15.57 14.10
CA VAL A 63 3.74 -14.28 13.85
C VAL A 63 4.07 -13.29 14.97
N LEU A 64 4.47 -12.09 14.57
CA LEU A 64 4.70 -10.96 15.48
C LEU A 64 3.83 -9.78 15.05
N ASP A 65 3.47 -8.94 16.02
CA ASP A 65 2.79 -7.65 15.85
C ASP A 65 3.78 -6.48 15.61
N ARG A 66 5.04 -6.81 15.31
CA ARG A 66 6.17 -5.88 15.14
C ARG A 66 7.34 -6.59 14.45
N LEU A 67 8.30 -5.82 13.97
CA LEU A 67 9.55 -6.29 13.39
C LEU A 67 10.58 -6.59 14.49
N ASN A 68 11.12 -7.81 14.47
CA ASN A 68 12.32 -8.13 15.23
C ASN A 68 13.60 -7.74 14.46
N ASP A 69 14.77 -7.82 15.10
CA ASP A 69 16.02 -7.38 14.49
C ASP A 69 16.42 -8.16 13.23
N GLU A 70 16.05 -9.45 13.14
CA GLU A 70 16.32 -10.26 11.94
C GLU A 70 15.44 -9.80 10.78
N MET A 71 14.17 -9.50 11.03
CA MET A 71 13.25 -8.95 10.04
C MET A 71 13.72 -7.60 9.52
N LYS A 72 14.19 -6.72 10.41
CA LYS A 72 14.76 -5.42 10.01
C LYS A 72 16.01 -5.59 9.13
N ARG A 73 16.91 -6.49 9.52
CA ARG A 73 18.10 -6.84 8.71
C ARG A 73 17.75 -7.51 7.39
N PHE A 74 16.66 -8.26 7.33
CA PHE A 74 16.11 -8.81 6.09
C PHE A 74 15.62 -7.69 5.18
N ILE A 75 14.74 -6.82 5.67
CA ILE A 75 14.20 -5.67 4.92
C ILE A 75 15.33 -4.80 4.36
N GLY A 76 16.33 -4.46 5.19
CA GLY A 76 17.44 -3.59 4.81
C GLY A 76 18.35 -4.12 3.70
N ARG A 77 18.28 -5.41 3.34
CA ARG A 77 19.03 -5.97 2.20
C ARG A 77 18.17 -6.23 0.96
N MET A 78 16.86 -6.06 1.03
CA MET A 78 15.97 -6.36 -0.08
C MET A 78 16.02 -5.27 -1.15
N GLU A 79 16.01 -5.70 -2.40
CA GLU A 79 15.96 -4.83 -3.60
C GLU A 79 14.58 -4.85 -4.27
N MET A 80 13.68 -5.71 -3.81
CA MET A 80 12.32 -5.85 -4.33
C MET A 80 11.31 -6.22 -3.26
N ALA A 81 10.07 -5.80 -3.46
CA ALA A 81 8.90 -6.20 -2.69
C ALA A 81 7.66 -6.27 -3.59
N PHE A 82 6.71 -7.14 -3.23
CA PHE A 82 5.38 -7.18 -3.84
C PHE A 82 4.41 -6.52 -2.87
N VAL A 83 3.71 -5.48 -3.32
CA VAL A 83 2.75 -4.74 -2.51
C VAL A 83 1.35 -5.03 -3.02
N ALA A 84 0.52 -5.57 -2.13
CA ALA A 84 -0.89 -5.85 -2.36
C ALA A 84 -1.75 -4.80 -1.63
N THR A 85 -2.71 -4.25 -2.35
CA THR A 85 -3.68 -3.25 -1.88
C THR A 85 -5.03 -3.55 -2.51
N ALA A 86 -6.12 -3.05 -1.91
CA ALA A 86 -7.45 -3.14 -2.52
C ALA A 86 -8.24 -1.85 -2.31
N ASP A 87 -9.13 -1.50 -3.24
CA ASP A 87 -10.06 -0.38 -3.06
C ASP A 87 -11.13 -0.68 -1.98
N ALA A 88 -12.03 0.25 -1.71
CA ALA A 88 -13.11 0.05 -0.73
C ALA A 88 -14.13 -1.05 -1.12
N ARG A 89 -14.13 -1.49 -2.39
CA ARG A 89 -14.98 -2.57 -2.90
C ARG A 89 -14.28 -3.92 -2.94
N GLY A 90 -13.00 -3.97 -2.60
CA GLY A 90 -12.17 -5.18 -2.62
C GLY A 90 -11.55 -5.48 -3.98
N GLU A 91 -11.56 -4.54 -4.93
CA GLU A 91 -10.81 -4.67 -6.19
C GLU A 91 -9.31 -4.55 -5.89
N CYS A 92 -8.55 -5.59 -6.24
CA CYS A 92 -7.18 -5.76 -5.78
C CYS A 92 -6.15 -5.35 -6.83
N ASP A 93 -5.07 -4.72 -6.38
CA ASP A 93 -3.85 -4.50 -7.15
C ASP A 93 -2.64 -5.12 -6.45
N ALA A 94 -1.79 -5.79 -7.23
CA ALA A 94 -0.50 -6.31 -6.78
C ALA A 94 0.63 -5.71 -7.64
N SER A 95 1.50 -4.93 -7.00
CA SER A 95 2.56 -4.18 -7.68
C SER A 95 3.95 -4.60 -7.22
N LEU A 96 4.87 -4.77 -8.17
CA LEU A 96 6.29 -4.92 -7.88
C LEU A 96 6.89 -3.55 -7.57
N ARG A 97 7.49 -3.41 -6.39
CA ARG A 97 8.35 -2.30 -6.00
C ARG A 97 9.80 -2.76 -6.03
N ALA A 98 10.68 -1.95 -6.60
CA ALA A 98 12.09 -2.29 -6.70
C ALA A 98 12.97 -1.05 -6.57
N GLY A 99 14.10 -1.22 -5.89
CA GLY A 99 15.06 -0.17 -5.60
C GLY A 99 16.42 -0.77 -5.23
N PRO A 100 17.40 0.07 -4.84
CA PRO A 100 18.65 -0.43 -4.28
C PRO A 100 18.39 -1.23 -2.97
N PRO A 101 19.37 -1.99 -2.46
CA PRO A 101 19.24 -2.64 -1.17
C PRO A 101 18.81 -1.65 -0.09
N GLY A 102 17.75 -1.98 0.64
CA GLY A 102 17.22 -1.12 1.70
C GLY A 102 16.28 -0.02 1.20
N PHE A 103 15.77 -0.09 -0.03
CA PHE A 103 14.80 0.91 -0.51
C PHE A 103 13.51 0.99 0.33
N ILE A 104 13.21 -0.05 1.11
CA ILE A 104 12.23 0.00 2.18
C ILE A 104 13.00 0.32 3.46
N GLU A 105 12.72 1.49 4.01
CA GLU A 105 13.37 1.99 5.22
C GLU A 105 12.57 1.54 6.45
N VAL A 106 13.26 1.02 7.46
CA VAL A 106 12.67 0.72 8.77
C VAL A 106 12.75 1.98 9.62
N LEU A 107 11.60 2.51 10.02
CA LEU A 107 11.52 3.70 10.86
C LEU A 107 11.65 3.34 12.34
N ASP A 108 10.97 2.27 12.75
CA ASP A 108 11.03 1.67 14.08
C ASP A 108 10.52 0.22 14.05
N ASP A 109 10.30 -0.40 15.21
CA ASP A 109 9.82 -1.78 15.34
C ASP A 109 8.41 -1.99 14.75
N GLN A 110 7.62 -0.94 14.62
CA GLN A 110 6.23 -0.99 14.18
C GLN A 110 6.00 -0.25 12.85
N HIS A 111 7.01 0.40 12.28
CA HIS A 111 6.84 1.19 11.07
C HIS A 111 7.95 0.96 10.04
N VAL A 112 7.51 0.80 8.80
CA VAL A 112 8.37 0.86 7.61
C VAL A 112 7.84 1.89 6.64
N CYS A 113 8.70 2.38 5.74
CA CYS A 113 8.23 3.18 4.62
C CYS A 113 8.95 2.83 3.33
N TYR A 114 8.24 3.00 2.21
CA TYR A 114 8.84 2.88 0.89
C TYR A 114 8.54 4.12 0.04
N PRO A 115 9.48 4.51 -0.85
CA PRO A 115 9.35 5.71 -1.65
C PRO A 115 8.41 5.51 -2.84
N GLU A 116 7.65 6.55 -3.17
CA GLU A 116 6.88 6.69 -4.39
C GLU A 116 7.54 7.73 -5.29
N TYR A 117 7.77 7.35 -6.55
CA TYR A 117 8.39 8.21 -7.56
C TYR A 117 7.35 8.66 -8.60
N ARG A 118 7.75 9.62 -9.44
CA ARG A 118 6.99 9.97 -10.63
C ARG A 118 6.72 8.74 -11.51
N GLY A 119 5.45 8.34 -11.58
CA GLY A 119 4.98 7.16 -12.32
C GLY A 119 4.26 7.48 -13.63
N ASN A 120 3.47 6.52 -14.09
CA ASN A 120 2.61 6.62 -15.29
C ASN A 120 1.26 7.34 -15.02
N GLY A 121 1.03 7.81 -13.79
CA GLY A 121 -0.18 8.51 -13.38
C GLY A 121 -1.38 7.62 -13.03
N VAL A 122 -1.27 6.29 -13.10
CA VAL A 122 -2.38 5.39 -12.77
C VAL A 122 -2.72 5.41 -11.27
N MET A 123 -1.72 5.62 -10.41
CA MET A 123 -1.87 5.73 -8.95
C MET A 123 -2.60 4.55 -8.27
N ALA A 124 -2.65 3.36 -8.88
CA ALA A 124 -3.45 2.22 -8.41
C ALA A 124 -3.30 1.94 -6.90
N SER A 125 -2.09 1.67 -6.42
CA SER A 125 -1.86 1.43 -4.98
C SER A 125 -2.22 2.63 -4.10
N LEU A 126 -1.98 3.86 -4.54
CA LEU A 126 -2.22 5.07 -3.75
C LEU A 126 -3.70 5.38 -3.65
N GLY A 127 -4.44 5.22 -4.76
CA GLY A 127 -5.89 5.32 -4.79
C GLY A 127 -6.51 4.31 -3.83
N ASN A 128 -6.11 3.04 -3.93
CA ASN A 128 -6.56 1.99 -3.02
C ASN A 128 -6.29 2.37 -1.55
N ILE A 129 -5.05 2.76 -1.20
CA ILE A 129 -4.68 3.16 0.17
C ILE A 129 -5.51 4.33 0.69
N SER A 130 -5.88 5.28 -0.18
CA SER A 130 -6.69 6.44 0.20
C SER A 130 -8.14 6.08 0.57
N GLU A 131 -8.65 4.97 0.05
CA GLU A 131 -10.01 4.46 0.33
C GLU A 131 -10.01 3.35 1.38
N ASN A 132 -8.95 2.57 1.44
CA ASN A 132 -8.78 1.38 2.28
C ASN A 132 -7.31 1.27 2.71
N PRO A 133 -6.99 1.50 4.00
CA PRO A 133 -5.60 1.57 4.45
C PRO A 133 -4.90 0.20 4.50
N HIS A 134 -5.60 -0.92 4.31
CA HIS A 134 -4.99 -2.24 4.46
C HIS A 134 -3.98 -2.54 3.33
N VAL A 135 -2.79 -2.97 3.72
CA VAL A 135 -1.69 -3.32 2.82
C VAL A 135 -1.04 -4.65 3.23
N GLY A 136 -0.65 -5.43 2.23
CA GLY A 136 0.23 -6.59 2.41
C GLY A 136 1.53 -6.38 1.64
N ILE A 137 2.66 -6.58 2.29
CA ILE A 137 3.98 -6.52 1.66
C ILE A 137 4.64 -7.89 1.76
N LEU A 138 5.02 -8.45 0.62
CA LEU A 138 5.80 -9.68 0.54
C LEU A 138 7.19 -9.38 -0.01
N LEU A 139 8.20 -9.63 0.82
CA LEU A 139 9.60 -9.61 0.43
C LEU A 139 10.10 -11.05 0.28
N VAL A 140 10.77 -11.38 -0.83
CA VAL A 140 11.31 -12.73 -1.07
C VAL A 140 12.74 -12.61 -1.56
N ASP A 141 13.68 -13.23 -0.83
CA ASP A 141 15.04 -13.42 -1.31
C ASP A 141 15.09 -14.66 -2.20
N PHE A 142 15.31 -14.45 -3.49
CA PHE A 142 15.44 -15.53 -4.47
C PHE A 142 16.88 -16.00 -4.69
N VAL A 143 17.86 -15.41 -4.02
CA VAL A 143 19.29 -15.58 -4.35
C VAL A 143 20.06 -16.30 -3.23
N THR A 144 19.96 -15.78 -2.00
CA THR A 144 20.86 -16.18 -0.90
C THR A 144 20.18 -17.18 0.04
N ASP A 145 19.16 -16.72 0.76
CA ASP A 145 18.51 -17.48 1.83
C ASP A 145 17.31 -18.30 1.34
N LEU A 146 16.75 -17.92 0.19
CA LEU A 146 15.53 -18.51 -0.37
C LEU A 146 14.36 -18.44 0.60
N ILE A 147 14.25 -17.35 1.36
CA ILE A 147 13.21 -17.11 2.36
C ILE A 147 12.47 -15.83 2.04
N GLY A 148 11.26 -15.67 2.57
CA GLY A 148 10.56 -14.40 2.51
C GLY A 148 10.00 -13.96 3.84
N LEU A 149 9.51 -12.72 3.84
CA LEU A 149 8.91 -12.03 4.96
C LEU A 149 7.62 -11.38 4.47
N HIS A 150 6.52 -11.66 5.17
CA HIS A 150 5.27 -10.91 5.08
C HIS A 150 5.30 -9.79 6.10
N VAL A 151 4.88 -8.60 5.68
CA VAL A 151 4.63 -7.43 6.53
C VAL A 151 3.27 -6.88 6.13
N ASN A 152 2.28 -7.08 7.00
CA ASN A 152 0.91 -6.64 6.78
C ASN A 152 0.54 -5.56 7.80
N GLY A 153 -0.37 -4.68 7.41
CA GLY A 153 -0.96 -3.72 8.32
C GLY A 153 -1.63 -2.58 7.60
N LYS A 154 -1.43 -1.36 8.11
CA LYS A 154 -2.12 -0.16 7.63
C LYS A 154 -1.14 0.85 7.05
N ALA A 155 -1.45 1.32 5.85
CA ALA A 155 -0.66 2.28 5.11
C ALA A 155 -1.26 3.68 5.16
N ARG A 156 -0.40 4.68 5.10
CA ARG A 156 -0.74 6.08 4.81
C ARG A 156 0.24 6.68 3.82
N ILE A 157 -0.25 7.64 3.03
CA ILE A 157 0.57 8.42 2.11
C ILE A 157 1.07 9.66 2.84
N VAL A 158 2.36 9.97 2.70
CA VAL A 158 3.02 11.09 3.37
C VAL A 158 3.87 11.84 2.37
N GLU A 159 3.74 13.15 2.31
CA GLU A 159 4.58 13.98 1.46
C GLU A 159 6.05 13.90 1.91
N ASP A 160 6.98 13.98 0.96
CA ASP A 160 8.42 13.84 1.22
C ASP A 160 8.93 14.86 2.25
N SER A 161 8.47 16.11 2.17
CA SER A 161 8.84 17.16 3.12
C SER A 161 8.43 16.85 4.56
N ASP A 162 7.22 16.31 4.73
CA ASP A 162 6.64 16.07 6.04
C ASP A 162 7.30 14.87 6.72
N LEU A 163 7.56 13.80 5.96
CA LEU A 163 8.24 12.63 6.52
C LEU A 163 9.69 12.95 6.89
N ARG A 164 10.41 13.72 6.07
CA ARG A 164 11.79 14.13 6.34
C ARG A 164 11.93 15.08 7.51
N ALA A 165 10.90 15.87 7.82
CA ALA A 165 10.89 16.70 9.02
C ALA A 165 10.99 15.86 10.31
N ILE A 166 10.50 14.62 10.27
CA ILE A 166 10.54 13.66 11.38
C ILE A 166 11.75 12.73 11.25
N TYR A 167 12.05 12.27 10.04
CA TYR A 167 13.12 11.32 9.72
C TYR A 167 14.13 11.92 8.74
N PRO A 168 15.02 12.83 9.20
CA PRO A 168 15.94 13.56 8.32
C PRO A 168 17.01 12.67 7.68
N ALA A 169 17.22 11.45 8.20
CA ALA A 169 18.19 10.50 7.70
C ALA A 169 17.69 9.67 6.50
N LEU A 170 16.42 9.82 6.09
CA LEU A 170 15.90 9.12 4.92
C LEU A 170 16.74 9.45 3.67
N PRO A 171 17.03 8.48 2.77
CA PRO A 171 17.77 8.76 1.55
C PRO A 171 17.10 9.85 0.71
N SER A 172 17.87 10.86 0.28
CA SER A 172 17.39 11.94 -0.59
C SER A 172 17.28 11.53 -2.05
N GLU A 173 18.10 10.55 -2.45
CA GLU A 173 18.12 9.99 -3.79
C GLU A 173 18.30 8.48 -3.73
N PHE A 174 17.59 7.77 -4.59
CA PHE A 174 17.78 6.35 -4.84
C PHE A 174 18.40 6.14 -6.23
N ASP A 175 18.76 4.89 -6.55
CA ASP A 175 19.47 4.51 -7.78
C ASP A 175 18.98 5.29 -9.02
N ARG A 176 19.95 5.94 -9.70
CA ARG A 176 19.81 6.79 -10.90
C ARG A 176 19.16 8.16 -10.67
N GLY A 177 19.38 8.76 -9.50
CA GLY A 177 18.94 10.14 -9.20
C GLY A 177 17.43 10.28 -9.10
N ARG A 178 16.72 9.18 -8.78
CA ARG A 178 15.27 9.23 -8.56
C ARG A 178 15.00 9.77 -7.17
N THR A 179 14.32 10.90 -7.11
CA THR A 179 13.87 11.54 -5.88
C THR A 179 12.44 11.09 -5.56
N PRO A 180 12.16 10.64 -4.33
CA PRO A 180 10.79 10.37 -3.89
C PRO A 180 9.94 11.64 -4.02
N GLU A 181 8.73 11.52 -4.58
CA GLU A 181 7.72 12.58 -4.53
C GLU A 181 6.91 12.50 -3.23
N ARG A 182 6.68 11.27 -2.75
CA ARG A 182 5.97 10.95 -1.51
C ARG A 182 6.41 9.60 -0.98
N TRP A 183 5.92 9.23 0.18
CA TRP A 183 6.21 7.97 0.86
C TRP A 183 4.92 7.26 1.22
N VAL A 184 4.97 5.94 1.20
CA VAL A 184 3.96 5.13 1.88
C VAL A 184 4.56 4.65 3.18
N VAL A 185 3.98 5.07 4.30
CA VAL A 185 4.34 4.61 5.64
C VAL A 185 3.35 3.53 6.04
N VAL A 186 3.87 2.38 6.49
CA VAL A 186 3.09 1.22 6.91
C VAL A 186 3.31 0.98 8.39
N GLN A 187 2.24 1.04 9.16
CA GLN A 187 2.20 0.48 10.51
C GLN A 187 2.05 -1.04 10.38
N VAL A 188 2.95 -1.78 11.02
CA VAL A 188 2.96 -3.24 11.06
C VAL A 188 1.90 -3.72 12.05
N GLU A 189 0.97 -4.53 11.57
CA GLU A 189 0.01 -5.28 12.39
C GLU A 189 0.41 -6.75 12.47
N GLU A 190 0.99 -7.31 11.41
CA GLU A 190 1.52 -8.68 11.39
C GLU A 190 2.83 -8.76 10.59
N ALA A 191 3.82 -9.46 11.14
CA ALA A 191 5.06 -9.81 10.46
C ALA A 191 5.38 -11.28 10.67
N TYR A 192 5.57 -12.03 9.58
CA TYR A 192 5.79 -13.47 9.65
C TYR A 192 6.50 -14.05 8.43
N ILE A 193 7.02 -15.26 8.59
CA ILE A 193 7.86 -15.91 7.59
C ILE A 193 7.08 -16.38 6.35
N HIS A 194 7.69 -16.22 5.18
CA HIS A 194 7.38 -17.01 3.98
C HIS A 194 8.43 -18.12 3.83
N CYS A 195 8.03 -19.38 3.98
CA CYS A 195 8.98 -20.49 4.06
C CYS A 195 9.67 -20.81 2.72
N ARG A 196 10.89 -21.33 2.80
CA ARG A 196 11.76 -21.59 1.63
C ARG A 196 11.32 -22.71 0.69
N LYS A 197 10.33 -23.51 1.09
CA LYS A 197 10.04 -24.83 0.50
C LYS A 197 9.85 -24.80 -1.02
N HIS A 198 9.32 -23.71 -1.55
CA HIS A 198 8.97 -23.56 -2.97
C HIS A 198 9.54 -22.31 -3.62
N ILE A 199 10.51 -21.63 -2.98
CA ILE A 199 11.16 -20.46 -3.55
C ILE A 199 12.22 -20.92 -4.56
N PRO A 200 12.10 -20.57 -5.85
CA PRO A 200 13.11 -20.91 -6.84
C PRO A 200 14.38 -20.10 -6.61
N ARG A 201 15.54 -20.70 -6.87
CA ARG A 201 16.80 -19.97 -6.88
C ARG A 201 16.96 -19.20 -8.18
N MET A 202 17.14 -17.89 -8.08
CA MET A 202 17.47 -17.00 -9.19
C MET A 202 18.96 -16.64 -9.14
N MET A 203 19.53 -16.38 -10.32
CA MET A 203 20.89 -15.85 -10.46
C MET A 203 20.81 -14.42 -10.99
N PRO A 204 21.37 -13.42 -10.27
CA PRO A 204 21.48 -12.08 -10.81
C PRO A 204 22.27 -12.11 -12.13
N VAL A 205 21.72 -11.49 -13.16
CA VAL A 205 22.39 -11.33 -14.45
C VAL A 205 22.73 -9.86 -14.63
N LEU A 206 23.97 -9.57 -15.04
CA LEU A 206 24.38 -8.21 -15.38
C LEU A 206 23.46 -7.65 -16.47
N ARG A 207 22.81 -6.53 -16.18
CA ARG A 207 21.95 -5.84 -17.13
C ARG A 207 22.80 -5.02 -18.10
N GLU A 208 23.35 -5.65 -19.12
CA GLU A 208 23.79 -4.93 -20.32
C GLU A 208 22.54 -4.47 -21.09
N ARG A 209 22.12 -3.23 -20.87
CA ARG A 209 21.07 -2.61 -21.69
C ARG A 209 21.68 -2.21 -23.02
N THR A 210 21.73 -3.12 -23.99
CA THR A 210 21.99 -2.76 -25.38
C THR A 210 20.80 -1.92 -25.87
N TRP A 211 20.96 -0.60 -25.93
CA TRP A 211 20.00 0.32 -26.54
C TRP A 211 19.89 0.16 -28.08
N GLY A 212 20.46 -0.91 -28.64
CA GLY A 212 20.35 -1.30 -30.03
C GLY A 212 19.22 -2.30 -30.23
N THR A 213 18.00 -1.81 -30.33
CA THR A 213 16.90 -2.35 -31.16
C THR A 213 15.69 -1.43 -30.94
N ASP A 214 15.06 -0.97 -32.02
CA ASP A 214 13.74 -0.32 -31.99
C ASP A 214 12.60 -1.32 -31.70
N ASP A 215 12.91 -2.36 -30.92
CA ASP A 215 11.94 -3.36 -30.51
C ASP A 215 11.11 -2.80 -29.36
N VAL A 216 9.96 -2.23 -29.72
CA VAL A 216 8.96 -1.66 -28.79
C VAL A 216 8.55 -2.69 -27.72
N LYS A 217 8.56 -4.00 -28.03
CA LYS A 217 8.26 -5.06 -27.06
C LYS A 217 9.33 -5.18 -25.98
N ARG A 218 10.61 -5.00 -26.33
CA ARG A 218 11.73 -5.00 -25.37
C ARG A 218 11.78 -3.77 -24.48
N LYS A 219 11.19 -2.65 -24.93
CA LYS A 219 11.09 -1.40 -24.18
C LYS A 219 9.84 -1.32 -23.28
N GLY A 220 9.08 -2.42 -23.16
CA GLY A 220 7.84 -2.48 -22.36
C GLY A 220 6.65 -1.78 -23.03
N GLY A 221 6.78 -1.34 -24.27
CA GLY A 221 5.69 -0.76 -25.04
C GLY A 221 4.78 -1.85 -25.57
N ASP A 222 3.52 -1.83 -25.15
CA ASP A 222 2.44 -2.70 -25.64
C ASP A 222 2.82 -4.18 -25.81
N TYR A 223 3.56 -4.73 -24.85
CA TYR A 223 4.07 -6.11 -24.91
C TYR A 223 2.96 -7.14 -25.15
N PHE A 224 1.79 -6.91 -24.54
CA PHE A 224 0.61 -7.77 -24.64
C PHE A 224 -0.30 -7.45 -25.84
N GLY A 225 0.05 -6.51 -26.72
CA GLY A 225 -0.77 -6.13 -27.87
C GLY A 225 -2.14 -5.54 -27.48
N ALA A 226 -2.18 -4.82 -26.36
CA ALA A 226 -3.39 -4.20 -25.83
C ALA A 226 -3.78 -2.92 -26.60
N LYS A 227 -2.86 -2.25 -27.31
CA LYS A 227 -3.22 -1.09 -28.13
C LYS A 227 -4.14 -1.52 -29.27
N GLY A 228 -5.20 -0.75 -29.50
CA GLY A 228 -6.17 -1.03 -30.55
C GLY A 228 -7.22 -2.09 -30.20
N MET A 229 -7.08 -2.80 -29.07
CA MET A 229 -8.14 -3.69 -28.57
C MET A 229 -9.36 -2.87 -28.12
N PRO A 230 -10.59 -3.35 -28.38
CA PRO A 230 -11.82 -2.66 -28.00
C PRO A 230 -11.88 -2.50 -26.48
N ARG A 231 -12.38 -1.35 -26.02
CA ARG A 231 -12.49 -1.04 -24.60
C ARG A 231 -13.96 -0.84 -24.22
N PRO A 232 -14.46 -1.55 -23.20
CA PRO A 232 -15.84 -1.39 -22.77
C PRO A 232 -16.14 0.03 -22.25
N TRP A 233 -15.12 0.78 -21.82
CA TRP A 233 -15.25 2.18 -21.40
C TRP A 233 -15.09 3.21 -22.53
N HIS A 234 -14.84 2.78 -23.78
CA HIS A 234 -14.91 3.67 -24.95
C HIS A 234 -16.26 3.60 -25.67
N GLU A 235 -17.13 2.65 -25.30
CA GLU A 235 -18.50 2.59 -25.81
C GLU A 235 -19.42 3.43 -24.94
N VAL A 236 -19.53 4.75 -25.21
CA VAL A 236 -20.76 5.51 -24.90
C VAL A 236 -21.02 6.60 -25.96
N SER A 237 -22.29 6.66 -26.36
CA SER A 237 -23.05 7.69 -27.08
C SER A 237 -23.09 7.68 -28.62
N THR A 238 -23.68 6.63 -29.20
CA THR A 238 -24.54 6.82 -30.39
C THR A 238 -25.89 6.16 -30.13
N GLY A 239 -26.79 6.91 -29.49
CA GLY A 239 -28.19 6.55 -29.29
C GLY A 239 -28.96 7.80 -28.91
N ARG A 240 -29.66 8.37 -29.90
CA ARG A 240 -30.73 9.35 -29.72
C ARG A 240 -31.92 8.73 -29.02
#